data_AF-A0AAU9AIB8-F1
#
_entry.id   AF-A0AAU9AIB8-F1
#
_cell.length_a   1.000
_cell.length_b   1.000
_cell.length_c   1.000
_cell.angle_alpha   90.00
_cell.angle_beta   90.00
_cell.angle_gamma   90.00
#
_symmetry.space_group_name_H-M   'P 1'
#
loop_
_entity.id
_entity.type
_entity.pdbx_description
1 polymer ?
#
loop_
_entity_poly.entity_id
_entity_poly.type
_entity_poly.pdbx_seq_one_letter_code
_entity_poly.pdbx_strand_id
1 'polypeptide(L)'
;MTALSRDGAIKTISRTMDNLPQAEFDDDQVREFVMMVFASFGVMRKQDTWAPPPTRELLDSLEDYDFDRTLLRQQTELYINYYKSMQSPQIDWLLANLMICAEVVATAKAWKHQSWLQHGRIRWRRVAFSAILFFINWGLWLGLALVINSFLGTTVFLAWVGATIVYCFNAWRVRRRNALLLADMAAVYEATRSATLSWSVIWDVLSKTRDKGAVWDSELYRLVEICISRPKI
;
A
#
# COMPACT_ATOMS: atom_id res chain seq x y z
N MET A 1 -5.78 10.23 15.98
CA MET A 1 -6.66 11.01 15.08
C MET A 1 -8.00 10.30 14.98
N THR A 2 -9.10 11.02 15.21
CA THR A 2 -10.47 10.53 14.98
C THR A 2 -10.74 10.36 13.49
N ALA A 3 -11.53 9.36 13.14
CA ALA A 3 -11.91 9.06 11.77
C ALA A 3 -12.73 10.22 11.16
N LEU A 4 -12.37 10.74 9.98
CA LEU A 4 -12.96 11.97 9.41
C LEU A 4 -13.75 11.73 8.13
N SER A 5 -15.08 11.81 8.11
CA SER A 5 -15.88 11.67 6.86
C SER A 5 -15.35 12.55 5.73
N ARG A 6 -15.70 12.34 4.45
CA ARG A 6 -15.31 13.31 3.40
C ARG A 6 -15.61 14.75 3.85
N ASP A 7 -16.81 14.96 4.41
CA ASP A 7 -17.22 16.23 5.01
C ASP A 7 -16.46 16.57 6.30
N GLY A 8 -16.05 15.57 7.09
CA GLY A 8 -15.24 15.72 8.28
C GLY A 8 -13.79 16.09 7.98
N ALA A 9 -13.20 15.54 6.92
CA ALA A 9 -11.86 15.82 6.43
C ALA A 9 -11.84 17.18 5.76
N ILE A 10 -12.85 17.52 4.95
CA ILE A 10 -13.10 18.91 4.52
C ILE A 10 -13.20 19.81 5.75
N LYS A 11 -14.05 19.50 6.73
CA LYS A 11 -14.24 20.31 7.95
C LYS A 11 -13.00 20.38 8.85
N THR A 12 -12.14 19.36 8.84
CA THR A 12 -10.89 19.34 9.61
C THR A 12 -9.81 20.11 8.90
N ILE A 13 -9.71 19.98 7.58
CA ILE A 13 -8.82 20.81 6.78
C ILE A 13 -9.27 22.26 6.91
N SER A 14 -10.56 22.57 6.70
CA SER A 14 -11.14 23.89 6.95
C SER A 14 -10.87 24.38 8.37
N ARG A 15 -11.11 23.59 9.43
CA ARG A 15 -10.75 24.00 10.82
C ARG A 15 -9.26 24.18 11.03
N THR A 16 -8.42 23.39 10.40
CA THR A 16 -6.97 23.54 10.50
C THR A 16 -6.54 24.84 9.80
N MET A 17 -7.23 25.20 8.72
CA MET A 17 -7.04 26.45 7.99
C MET A 17 -7.66 27.67 8.68
N ASP A 18 -8.78 27.51 9.39
CA ASP A 18 -9.37 28.55 10.25
C ASP A 18 -8.42 28.95 11.39
N ASN A 19 -7.50 28.06 11.76
CA ASN A 19 -6.46 28.31 12.76
C ASN A 19 -5.15 28.84 12.14
N LEU A 20 -5.04 28.90 10.81
CA LEU A 20 -3.96 29.63 10.14
C LEU A 20 -4.31 31.13 10.15
N PRO A 21 -3.34 32.03 10.23
CA PRO A 21 -3.61 33.46 10.15
C PRO A 21 -4.39 33.77 8.86
N GLN A 22 -5.64 34.23 9.00
CA GLN A 22 -6.63 34.47 7.93
C GLN A 22 -6.18 35.43 6.81
N ALA A 23 -4.94 35.93 6.84
CA ALA A 23 -4.47 37.01 5.98
C ALA A 23 -3.99 36.57 4.58
N GLU A 24 -3.91 35.27 4.27
CA GLU A 24 -3.16 34.82 3.07
C GLU A 24 -3.80 33.71 2.22
N PHE A 25 -5.03 33.28 2.51
CA PHE A 25 -5.65 32.16 1.79
C PHE A 25 -6.90 32.56 1.03
N ASP A 26 -6.95 32.17 -0.24
CA ASP A 26 -8.17 32.14 -1.04
C ASP A 26 -8.91 30.83 -0.74
N ASP A 27 -10.06 30.91 -0.10
CA ASP A 27 -10.91 29.76 0.28
C ASP A 27 -11.22 28.84 -0.91
N ASP A 28 -11.24 29.40 -2.13
CA ASP A 28 -11.49 28.64 -3.36
C ASP A 28 -10.31 27.72 -3.70
N GLN A 29 -9.06 28.17 -3.53
CA GLN A 29 -7.87 27.34 -3.79
C GLN A 29 -7.78 26.15 -2.82
N VAL A 30 -8.16 26.38 -1.55
CA VAL A 30 -8.16 25.34 -0.51
C VAL A 30 -9.17 24.27 -0.87
N ARG A 31 -10.38 24.70 -1.23
CA ARG A 31 -11.47 23.81 -1.63
C ARG A 31 -11.11 23.02 -2.87
N GLU A 32 -10.48 23.66 -3.85
CA GLU A 32 -9.98 23.01 -5.06
C GLU A 32 -8.93 21.96 -4.73
N PHE A 33 -7.91 22.28 -3.93
CA PHE A 33 -6.88 21.34 -3.51
C PHE A 33 -7.47 20.12 -2.78
N VAL A 34 -8.37 20.36 -1.83
CA VAL A 34 -9.04 19.28 -1.10
C VAL A 34 -9.83 18.40 -2.06
N MET A 35 -10.62 18.99 -2.96
CA MET A 35 -11.39 18.25 -3.97
C MET A 35 -10.50 17.46 -4.92
N MET A 36 -9.35 17.99 -5.30
CA MET A 36 -8.36 17.30 -6.16
C MET A 36 -7.70 16.13 -5.44
N VAL A 37 -7.31 16.30 -4.18
CA VAL A 37 -6.83 15.19 -3.35
C VAL A 37 -7.93 14.13 -3.22
N PHE A 38 -9.19 14.53 -3.01
CA PHE A 38 -10.33 13.60 -2.97
C PHE A 38 -10.60 12.89 -4.31
N ALA A 39 -10.33 13.54 -5.45
CA ALA A 39 -10.48 12.93 -6.77
C ALA A 39 -9.44 11.82 -7.02
N SER A 40 -8.29 11.86 -6.35
CA SER A 40 -7.28 10.79 -6.43
C SER A 40 -7.70 9.46 -5.78
N PHE A 41 -8.79 9.48 -5.00
CA PHE A 41 -9.43 8.27 -4.48
C PHE A 41 -10.51 7.82 -5.47
N GLY A 42 -10.27 6.70 -6.13
CA GLY A 42 -11.36 5.96 -6.76
C GLY A 42 -12.38 5.58 -5.69
N VAL A 43 -13.67 5.65 -6.05
CA VAL A 43 -14.86 5.41 -5.21
C VAL A 43 -14.57 4.52 -3.99
N MET A 44 -14.24 5.14 -2.84
CA MET A 44 -14.19 4.43 -1.55
C MET A 44 -15.63 4.03 -1.23
N ARG A 45 -15.99 2.78 -1.53
CA ARG A 45 -17.39 2.40 -1.71
C ARG A 45 -18.24 2.44 -0.43
N LYS A 46 -17.65 2.62 0.77
CA LYS A 46 -18.38 2.53 2.05
C LYS A 46 -17.78 3.29 3.26
N GLN A 47 -16.69 4.04 3.13
CA GLN A 47 -16.10 4.69 4.31
C GLN A 47 -16.57 6.13 4.47
N ASP A 48 -17.55 6.29 5.37
CA ASP A 48 -17.98 7.59 5.88
C ASP A 48 -16.95 8.20 6.83
N THR A 49 -15.74 7.66 6.98
CA THR A 49 -14.68 8.25 7.81
C THR A 49 -13.26 7.93 7.33
N TRP A 50 -12.40 8.95 7.34
CA TRP A 50 -10.97 9.00 7.06
C TRP A 50 -10.23 8.77 8.38
N ALA A 51 -10.43 7.60 8.97
CA ALA A 51 -9.33 7.01 9.72
C ALA A 51 -8.62 6.13 8.70
N PRO A 52 -7.33 6.36 8.41
CA PRO A 52 -6.51 5.33 7.77
C PRO A 52 -6.80 4.00 8.49
N PRO A 53 -7.38 3.00 7.80
CA PRO A 53 -7.76 1.75 8.44
C PRO A 53 -6.51 1.18 9.12
N PRO A 54 -6.66 0.53 10.30
CA PRO A 54 -5.58 -0.28 10.84
C PRO A 54 -4.98 -1.13 9.72
N THR A 55 -3.67 -1.30 9.69
CA THR A 55 -2.97 -2.06 8.63
C THR A 55 -3.59 -3.42 8.36
N ARG A 56 -4.09 -4.07 9.41
CA ARG A 56 -4.83 -5.32 9.30
C ARG A 56 -6.12 -5.14 8.47
N GLU A 57 -6.92 -4.14 8.77
CA GLU A 57 -8.15 -3.81 8.02
C GLU A 57 -7.83 -3.32 6.60
N LEU A 58 -6.76 -2.53 6.41
CA LEU A 58 -6.31 -2.07 5.09
C LEU A 58 -6.01 -3.27 4.18
N LEU A 59 -5.20 -4.20 4.68
CA LEU A 59 -4.83 -5.39 3.95
C LEU A 59 -6.01 -6.37 3.80
N ASP A 60 -6.98 -6.28 4.71
CA ASP A 60 -8.20 -7.08 4.69
C ASP A 60 -9.26 -6.57 3.69
N SER A 61 -9.21 -5.28 3.32
CA SER A 61 -10.16 -4.61 2.42
C SER A 61 -9.50 -3.96 1.20
N LEU A 62 -8.36 -4.51 0.74
CA LEU A 62 -7.61 -4.02 -0.43
C LEU A 62 -8.45 -3.91 -1.72
N GLU A 63 -9.48 -4.73 -1.87
CA GLU A 63 -10.39 -4.69 -3.04
C GLU A 63 -11.29 -3.44 -3.01
N ASP A 64 -11.50 -2.82 -1.85
CA ASP A 64 -12.37 -1.66 -1.66
C ASP A 64 -11.63 -0.32 -1.83
N TYR A 65 -10.29 -0.34 -1.85
CA TYR A 65 -9.46 0.84 -2.06
C TYR A 65 -8.92 0.87 -3.46
N ASP A 66 -9.23 1.91 -4.22
CA ASP A 66 -8.57 2.18 -5.50
C ASP A 66 -8.01 3.60 -5.51
N PHE A 67 -6.71 3.70 -5.77
CA PHE A 67 -5.99 4.97 -5.77
C PHE A 67 -5.52 5.26 -7.20
N ASP A 68 -5.88 6.42 -7.72
CA ASP A 68 -5.19 6.96 -8.89
C ASP A 68 -3.86 7.54 -8.43
N ARG A 69 -2.84 6.68 -8.41
CA ARG A 69 -1.47 7.05 -8.01
C ARG A 69 -0.89 8.16 -8.87
N THR A 70 -1.26 8.21 -10.16
CA THR A 70 -0.76 9.24 -11.08
C THR A 70 -1.32 10.59 -10.69
N LEU A 71 -2.62 10.64 -10.41
CA LEU A 71 -3.29 11.85 -9.95
C LEU A 71 -2.75 12.26 -8.58
N LEU A 72 -2.65 11.34 -7.61
CA LEU A 72 -2.11 11.65 -6.28
C LEU A 72 -0.69 12.22 -6.34
N ARG A 73 0.17 11.66 -7.21
CA ARG A 73 1.52 12.18 -7.45
C ARG A 73 1.49 13.59 -8.02
N GLN A 74 0.70 13.82 -9.08
CA GLN A 74 0.55 15.16 -9.69
C GLN A 74 0.04 16.19 -8.67
N GLN A 75 -0.93 15.82 -7.85
CA GLN A 75 -1.47 16.72 -6.82
C GLN A 75 -0.45 17.02 -5.71
N THR A 76 0.35 16.03 -5.32
CA THR A 76 1.44 16.24 -4.36
C THR A 76 2.53 17.14 -4.96
N GLU A 77 2.88 16.94 -6.23
CA GLU A 77 3.83 17.79 -6.94
C GLU A 77 3.33 19.24 -7.01
N LEU A 78 2.04 19.44 -7.34
CA LEU A 78 1.42 20.77 -7.36
C LEU A 78 1.47 21.45 -5.99
N TYR A 79 1.15 20.70 -4.94
CA TYR A 79 1.24 21.15 -3.55
C TYR A 79 2.65 21.59 -3.15
N ILE A 80 3.66 20.78 -3.48
CA ILE A 80 5.06 21.07 -3.15
C ILE A 80 5.55 22.32 -3.89
N ASN A 81 5.22 22.46 -5.17
CA ASN A 81 5.80 23.48 -6.04
C ASN A 81 5.06 24.82 -5.99
N TYR A 82 3.72 24.79 -6.03
CA TYR A 82 2.89 25.96 -6.30
C TYR A 82 2.14 26.44 -5.06
N TYR A 83 1.61 25.52 -4.24
CA TYR A 83 0.82 25.88 -3.05
C TYR A 83 1.68 26.06 -1.79
N LYS A 84 2.76 26.84 -1.89
CA LYS A 84 3.69 27.09 -0.76
C LYS A 84 3.01 27.73 0.44
N SER A 85 2.02 28.60 0.22
CA SER A 85 1.24 29.18 1.31
C SER A 85 0.47 28.12 2.10
N MET A 86 -0.05 27.09 1.44
CA MET A 86 -0.84 26.01 2.07
C MET A 86 0.01 24.95 2.77
N GLN A 87 1.34 25.12 2.76
CA GLN A 87 2.23 24.17 3.39
C GLN A 87 2.06 24.20 4.90
N SER A 88 1.53 23.11 5.44
CA SER A 88 1.27 22.95 6.87
C SER A 88 1.62 21.53 7.29
N PRO A 89 2.14 21.32 8.51
CA PRO A 89 2.51 19.99 8.99
C PRO A 89 1.37 18.96 8.89
N GLN A 90 0.12 19.40 9.03
CA GLN A 90 -1.06 18.54 8.94
C GLN A 90 -1.33 18.06 7.51
N ILE A 91 -1.22 18.96 6.53
CA ILE A 91 -1.44 18.62 5.11
C ILE A 91 -0.26 17.82 4.57
N ASP A 92 0.97 18.17 4.96
CA ASP A 92 2.15 17.37 4.63
C ASP A 92 1.96 15.94 5.17
N TRP A 93 1.52 15.79 6.43
CA TRP A 93 1.30 14.46 7.00
C TRP A 93 0.21 13.67 6.29
N LEU A 94 -0.89 14.36 5.96
CA LEU A 94 -1.98 13.80 5.19
C LEU A 94 -1.48 13.24 3.86
N LEU A 95 -0.78 14.05 3.07
CA LEU A 95 -0.26 13.64 1.75
C LEU A 95 0.73 12.48 1.88
N ALA A 96 1.68 12.56 2.83
CA ALA A 96 2.64 11.49 3.06
C ALA A 96 1.95 10.16 3.42
N ASN A 97 0.97 10.19 4.33
CA ASN A 97 0.19 9.01 4.70
C ASN A 97 -0.56 8.42 3.50
N LEU A 98 -1.16 9.28 2.67
CA LEU A 98 -1.90 8.85 1.49
C LEU A 98 -1.02 8.23 0.43
N MET A 99 0.12 8.83 0.13
CA MET A 99 1.07 8.27 -0.82
C MET A 99 1.60 6.91 -0.35
N ILE A 100 1.94 6.79 0.93
CA ILE A 100 2.39 5.52 1.52
C ILE A 100 1.28 4.47 1.45
N CYS A 101 0.04 4.83 1.81
CA CYS A 101 -1.11 3.96 1.72
C CYS A 101 -1.33 3.47 0.28
N ALA A 102 -1.32 4.38 -0.68
CA ALA A 102 -1.53 4.07 -2.09
C ALA A 102 -0.47 3.09 -2.61
N GLU A 103 0.81 3.26 -2.23
CA GLU A 103 1.87 2.33 -2.62
C GLU A 103 1.77 0.97 -1.91
N VAL A 104 1.40 0.92 -0.64
CA VAL A 104 1.13 -0.33 0.08
C VAL A 104 0.00 -1.10 -0.60
N VAL A 105 -1.11 -0.43 -0.92
CA VAL A 105 -2.26 -1.05 -1.58
C VAL A 105 -1.91 -1.51 -2.99
N ALA A 106 -1.25 -0.68 -3.78
CA ALA A 106 -0.83 -1.04 -5.14
C ALA A 106 0.14 -2.22 -5.14
N THR A 107 1.09 -2.24 -4.21
CA THR A 107 2.05 -3.32 -4.05
C THR A 107 1.36 -4.63 -3.63
N ALA A 108 0.44 -4.55 -2.67
CA ALA A 108 -0.36 -5.70 -2.25
C ALA A 108 -1.22 -6.25 -3.39
N LYS A 109 -1.86 -5.39 -4.19
CA LYS A 109 -2.62 -5.77 -5.39
C LYS A 109 -1.73 -6.41 -6.45
N ALA A 110 -0.57 -5.82 -6.74
CA ALA A 110 0.38 -6.30 -7.74
C ALA A 110 0.93 -7.68 -7.38
N TRP A 111 1.20 -7.93 -6.10
CA TRP A 111 1.65 -9.23 -5.62
C TRP A 111 0.48 -10.21 -5.36
N LYS A 112 -0.73 -9.83 -5.79
CA LYS A 112 -1.98 -10.57 -5.61
C LYS A 112 -2.04 -11.15 -4.20
N HIS A 113 -2.00 -10.26 -3.21
CA HIS A 113 -1.75 -10.56 -1.80
C HIS A 113 -2.13 -11.99 -1.47
N GLN A 114 -1.08 -12.78 -1.29
CA GLN A 114 -1.11 -14.21 -1.05
C GLN A 114 -2.21 -14.49 -0.03
N SER A 115 -3.31 -15.05 -0.51
CA SER A 115 -4.58 -15.34 0.17
C SER A 115 -4.47 -16.25 1.40
N TRP A 116 -3.27 -16.48 1.90
CA TRP A 116 -2.90 -17.42 2.93
C TRP A 116 -2.48 -16.78 4.25
N LEU A 117 -2.01 -15.53 4.26
CA LEU A 117 -1.42 -14.95 5.47
C LEU A 117 -2.35 -14.07 6.30
N GLN A 118 -3.54 -13.75 5.80
CA GLN A 118 -4.47 -12.87 6.52
C GLN A 118 -5.90 -13.40 6.43
N HIS A 119 -6.67 -13.21 7.51
CA HIS A 119 -8.11 -13.45 7.74
C HIS A 119 -8.55 -14.75 8.44
N GLY A 120 -8.57 -14.71 9.78
CA GLY A 120 -9.74 -14.39 10.63
C GLY A 120 -11.20 -14.71 10.22
N ARG A 121 -11.52 -14.99 8.95
CA ARG A 121 -12.86 -15.41 8.52
C ARG A 121 -12.75 -16.14 7.18
N ILE A 122 -12.38 -17.40 7.25
CA ILE A 122 -12.29 -18.29 6.09
C ILE A 122 -13.68 -18.40 5.44
N ARG A 123 -13.84 -17.83 4.25
CA ARG A 123 -14.94 -18.22 3.35
C ARG A 123 -14.63 -19.63 2.87
N TRP A 124 -15.10 -20.64 3.62
CA TRP A 124 -14.87 -22.07 3.39
C TRP A 124 -15.10 -22.50 1.94
N ARG A 125 -16.06 -21.88 1.23
CA ARG A 125 -16.28 -22.11 -0.21
C ARG A 125 -15.05 -21.82 -1.08
N ARG A 126 -14.32 -20.73 -0.83
CA ARG A 126 -13.13 -20.36 -1.62
C ARG A 126 -11.94 -21.28 -1.29
N VAL A 127 -11.80 -21.66 -0.02
CA VAL A 127 -10.77 -22.63 0.41
C VAL A 127 -11.04 -24.01 -0.16
N ALA A 128 -12.28 -24.50 -0.08
CA ALA A 128 -12.67 -25.80 -0.65
C ALA A 128 -12.44 -25.84 -2.16
N PHE A 129 -12.82 -24.79 -2.89
CA PHE A 129 -12.58 -24.71 -4.33
C PHE A 129 -11.07 -24.69 -4.66
N SER A 130 -10.29 -23.92 -3.90
CA SER A 130 -8.83 -23.90 -4.06
C SER A 130 -8.18 -25.25 -3.74
N ALA A 131 -8.70 -25.98 -2.75
CA ALA A 131 -8.23 -27.31 -2.41
C ALA A 131 -8.54 -28.32 -3.53
N ILE A 132 -9.74 -28.26 -4.11
CA ILE A 132 -10.11 -29.11 -5.25
C ILE A 132 -9.18 -28.87 -6.44
N LEU A 133 -8.95 -27.59 -6.80
CA LEU A 133 -8.02 -27.24 -7.88
C LEU A 133 -6.58 -27.71 -7.59
N PHE A 134 -6.17 -27.64 -6.31
CA PHE A 134 -4.88 -28.16 -5.90
C PHE A 134 -4.78 -29.67 -6.14
N PHE A 135 -5.78 -30.47 -5.75
CA PHE A 135 -5.79 -31.90 -5.99
C PHE A 135 -5.83 -32.26 -7.48
N ILE A 136 -6.58 -31.51 -8.30
CA ILE A 136 -6.62 -31.72 -9.76
C ILE A 136 -5.25 -31.47 -10.38
N ASN A 137 -4.59 -30.35 -10.03
CA ASN A 137 -3.26 -30.02 -10.54
C ASN A 137 -2.21 -31.05 -10.09
N TRP A 138 -2.27 -31.50 -8.84
CA TRP A 138 -1.38 -32.55 -8.34
C TRP A 138 -1.64 -33.91 -8.99
N GLY A 139 -2.90 -34.26 -9.25
CA GLY A 139 -3.27 -35.47 -9.97
C GLY A 139 -2.73 -35.46 -11.40
N LEU A 140 -2.86 -34.35 -12.11
CA LEU A 140 -2.27 -34.15 -13.45
C LEU A 140 -0.75 -34.26 -13.42
N TRP A 141 -0.10 -33.62 -12.44
CA TRP A 141 1.35 -33.69 -12.26
C TRP A 141 1.81 -35.13 -12.01
N LEU A 142 1.16 -35.86 -11.09
CA LEU A 142 1.46 -37.26 -10.79
C LEU A 142 1.22 -38.19 -11.98
N GLY A 143 0.13 -37.98 -12.74
CA GLY A 143 -0.16 -38.72 -13.96
C GLY A 143 0.94 -38.52 -15.01
N LEU A 144 1.37 -37.27 -15.23
CA LEU A 144 2.48 -36.96 -16.12
C LEU A 144 3.79 -37.61 -15.63
N ALA A 145 4.02 -37.61 -14.32
CA ALA A 145 5.19 -38.21 -13.69
C ALA A 145 5.28 -39.72 -13.97
N LEU A 146 4.15 -40.43 -13.89
CA LEU A 146 4.06 -41.86 -14.21
C LEU A 146 4.35 -42.14 -15.69
N VAL A 147 3.82 -41.32 -16.60
CA VAL A 147 4.09 -41.43 -18.04
C VAL A 147 5.58 -41.18 -18.33
N ILE A 148 6.16 -40.11 -17.77
CA ILE A 148 7.59 -39.82 -17.93
C ILE A 148 8.44 -40.99 -17.43
N ASN A 149 8.14 -41.53 -16.25
CA ASN A 149 8.88 -42.67 -15.73
C ASN A 149 8.75 -43.93 -16.61
N SER A 150 7.55 -44.18 -17.15
CA SER A 150 7.27 -45.38 -17.95
C SER A 150 7.89 -45.34 -19.34
N PHE A 151 7.94 -44.16 -19.98
CA PHE A 151 8.38 -44.03 -21.38
C PHE A 151 9.80 -43.46 -21.53
N LEU A 152 10.25 -42.59 -20.61
CA LEU A 152 11.55 -41.88 -20.71
C LEU A 152 12.57 -42.40 -19.69
N GLY A 153 12.16 -43.29 -18.78
CA GLY A 153 13.02 -43.93 -17.79
C GLY A 153 13.28 -43.12 -16.53
N THR A 154 13.86 -43.77 -15.53
CA THR A 154 14.02 -43.25 -14.16
C THR A 154 14.90 -42.00 -14.08
N THR A 155 15.92 -41.89 -14.93
CA THR A 155 16.84 -40.74 -14.93
C THR A 155 16.14 -39.44 -15.34
N VAL A 156 15.31 -39.48 -16.39
CA VAL A 156 14.53 -38.34 -16.86
C VAL A 156 13.45 -37.96 -15.84
N PHE A 157 12.81 -38.94 -15.22
CA PHE A 157 11.88 -38.72 -14.12
C PHE A 157 12.53 -37.97 -12.95
N LEU A 158 13.70 -38.43 -12.48
CA LEU A 158 14.43 -37.76 -11.38
C LEU A 158 14.85 -36.34 -11.74
N ALA A 159 15.29 -36.09 -12.98
CA ALA A 159 15.61 -34.75 -13.45
C ALA A 159 14.39 -33.82 -13.44
N TRP A 160 13.22 -34.31 -13.88
CA TRP A 160 11.97 -33.56 -13.87
C TRP A 160 11.45 -33.26 -12.45
N VAL A 161 11.56 -34.23 -11.53
CA VAL A 161 11.27 -34.01 -10.10
C VAL A 161 12.21 -32.95 -9.52
N GLY A 162 13.51 -33.05 -9.81
CA GLY A 162 14.50 -32.05 -9.38
C GLY A 162 14.19 -30.65 -9.87
N ALA A 163 13.86 -30.50 -11.17
CA ALA A 163 13.43 -29.23 -11.75
C ALA A 163 12.18 -28.66 -11.07
N THR A 164 11.20 -29.52 -10.77
CA THR A 164 9.99 -29.12 -10.05
C THR A 164 10.30 -28.63 -8.63
N ILE A 165 11.16 -29.33 -7.89
CA ILE A 165 11.58 -28.92 -6.54
C ILE A 165 12.26 -27.55 -6.58
N VAL A 166 13.18 -27.33 -7.52
CA VAL A 166 13.87 -26.04 -7.70
C VAL A 166 12.87 -24.93 -8.05
N TYR A 167 11.94 -25.20 -8.96
CA TYR A 167 10.88 -24.25 -9.32
C TYR A 167 10.01 -23.88 -8.11
N CYS A 168 9.52 -24.88 -7.35
CA CYS A 168 8.73 -24.68 -6.15
C CYS A 168 9.50 -23.90 -5.07
N PHE A 169 10.78 -24.22 -4.87
CA PHE A 169 11.65 -23.52 -3.92
C PHE A 169 11.85 -22.05 -4.31
N ASN A 170 12.13 -21.77 -5.58
CA ASN A 170 12.27 -20.40 -6.08
C ASN A 170 10.97 -19.61 -5.96
N ALA A 171 9.83 -20.21 -6.32
CA ALA A 171 8.53 -19.59 -6.17
C ALA A 171 8.20 -19.29 -4.69
N TRP A 172 8.48 -20.23 -3.78
CA TRP A 172 8.31 -20.03 -2.34
C TRP A 172 9.24 -18.94 -1.80
N ARG A 173 10.50 -18.90 -2.23
CA ARG A 173 11.48 -17.89 -1.82
C ARG A 173 11.03 -16.48 -2.24
N VAL A 174 10.58 -16.30 -3.49
CA VAL A 174 10.06 -15.03 -3.99
C VAL A 174 8.83 -14.60 -3.20
N ARG A 175 7.87 -15.53 -3.01
CA ARG A 175 6.68 -15.30 -2.19
C ARG A 175 7.01 -14.86 -0.76
N ARG A 176 7.94 -15.54 -0.10
CA ARG A 176 8.36 -15.20 1.26
C ARG A 176 9.00 -13.82 1.31
N ARG A 177 9.86 -13.49 0.34
CA ARG A 177 10.49 -12.16 0.25
C ARG A 177 9.43 -11.06 0.08
N ASN A 178 8.48 -11.25 -0.83
CA ASN A 178 7.42 -10.27 -1.10
C ASN A 178 6.51 -10.08 0.13
N ALA A 179 6.16 -11.16 0.83
CA ALA A 179 5.36 -11.07 2.06
C ALA A 179 6.08 -10.28 3.17
N LEU A 180 7.37 -10.51 3.36
CA LEU A 180 8.19 -9.75 4.32
C LEU A 180 8.29 -8.27 3.93
N LEU A 181 8.53 -7.99 2.64
CA LEU A 181 8.62 -6.63 2.14
C LEU A 181 7.28 -5.88 2.30
N LEU A 182 6.15 -6.53 2.02
CA LEU A 182 4.84 -5.93 2.22
C LEU A 182 4.56 -5.66 3.69
N ALA A 183 4.95 -6.56 4.60
CA ALA A 183 4.85 -6.35 6.04
C ALA A 183 5.69 -5.16 6.52
N ASP A 184 6.90 -5.00 5.97
CA ASP A 184 7.76 -3.86 6.24
C ASP A 184 7.13 -2.54 5.71
N MET A 185 6.58 -2.54 4.49
CA MET A 185 5.87 -1.37 3.93
C MET A 185 4.63 -1.00 4.76
N ALA A 186 3.88 -2.00 5.21
CA ALA A 186 2.75 -1.84 6.11
C ALA A 186 3.16 -1.28 7.48
N ALA A 187 4.33 -1.64 8.00
CA ALA A 187 4.87 -1.06 9.23
C ALA A 187 5.21 0.43 9.07
N VAL A 188 5.71 0.84 7.89
CA VAL A 188 5.89 2.27 7.55
C VAL A 188 4.56 3.01 7.63
N TYR A 189 3.52 2.42 7.06
CA TYR A 189 2.18 3.00 7.10
C TYR A 189 1.66 3.17 8.53
N GLU A 190 1.78 2.17 9.41
CA GLU A 190 1.44 2.34 10.84
C GLU A 190 2.26 3.45 11.50
N ALA A 191 3.56 3.54 11.21
CA ALA A 191 4.39 4.61 11.76
C ALA A 191 3.85 5.98 11.33
N THR A 192 3.47 6.16 10.06
CA THR A 192 2.88 7.42 9.58
C THR A 192 1.50 7.74 10.13
N ARG A 193 0.84 6.79 10.81
CA ARG A 193 -0.47 7.01 11.44
C ARG A 193 -0.36 7.70 12.79
N SER A 194 0.79 7.62 13.45
CA SER A 194 1.03 8.37 14.69
C SER A 194 1.63 9.73 14.35
N ALA A 195 0.80 10.78 14.35
CA ALA A 195 1.22 12.16 14.10
C ALA A 195 2.29 12.69 15.09
N THR A 196 2.60 11.92 16.13
CA THR A 196 3.66 12.19 17.11
C THR A 196 5.06 11.79 16.63
N LEU A 197 5.17 11.08 15.50
CA LEU A 197 6.47 10.67 14.95
C LEU A 197 7.11 11.83 14.19
N SER A 198 8.44 11.94 14.28
CA SER A 198 9.20 12.97 13.59
C SER A 198 9.43 12.58 12.12
N TRP A 199 9.48 13.58 11.25
CA TRP A 199 9.83 13.42 9.83
C TRP A 199 11.15 12.66 9.60
N SER A 200 12.13 12.83 10.49
CA SER A 200 13.38 12.08 10.48
C SER A 200 13.20 10.57 10.66
N VAL A 201 12.27 10.14 11.51
CA VAL A 201 12.00 8.71 11.73
C VAL A 201 11.31 8.12 10.51
N ILE A 202 10.39 8.87 9.90
CA ILE A 202 9.69 8.43 8.69
C ILE A 202 10.65 8.31 7.51
N TRP A 203 11.59 9.24 7.36
CA TRP A 203 12.66 9.13 6.36
C TRP A 203 13.54 7.90 6.55
N ASP A 204 13.97 7.61 7.79
CA ASP A 204 14.79 6.44 8.11
C ASP A 204 14.04 5.13 7.79
N VAL A 205 12.77 5.05 8.17
CA VAL A 205 11.92 3.88 7.91
C VAL A 205 11.65 3.71 6.41
N LEU A 206 11.39 4.78 5.66
CA LEU A 206 11.23 4.75 4.20
C LEU A 206 12.52 4.31 3.51
N SER A 207 13.66 4.86 3.92
CA SER A 207 14.98 4.50 3.37
C SER A 207 15.32 3.04 3.62
N LYS A 208 15.12 2.55 4.85
CA LYS A 208 15.33 1.13 5.22
C LYS A 208 14.46 0.17 4.41
N THR A 209 13.21 0.55 4.14
CA THR A 209 12.31 -0.30 3.32
C THR A 209 12.66 -0.25 1.84
N ARG A 210 13.11 0.91 1.33
CA ARG A 210 13.66 1.03 -0.03
C ARG A 210 14.88 0.15 -0.25
N ASP A 211 15.79 0.09 0.72
CA ASP A 211 17.00 -0.74 0.64
C ASP A 211 16.65 -2.25 0.58
N LYS A 212 15.50 -2.64 1.11
CA LYS A 212 14.95 -4.01 0.99
C LYS A 212 14.26 -4.29 -0.36
N GLY A 213 14.07 -3.25 -1.17
CA GLY A 213 13.46 -3.30 -2.50
C GLY A 213 12.04 -2.75 -2.57
N ALA A 214 11.57 -2.01 -1.54
CA ALA A 214 10.31 -1.29 -1.64
C ALA A 214 10.43 -0.17 -2.67
N VAL A 215 9.39 0.00 -3.49
CA VAL A 215 9.30 1.11 -4.42
C VAL A 215 8.36 2.14 -3.79
N TRP A 216 8.91 3.32 -3.52
CA TRP A 216 8.18 4.46 -3.02
C TRP A 216 8.23 5.58 -4.06
N ASP A 217 7.17 6.36 -4.16
CA ASP A 217 7.12 7.49 -5.10
C ASP A 217 8.18 8.55 -4.77
N SER A 218 8.75 9.19 -5.79
CA SER A 218 9.76 10.24 -5.61
C SER A 218 9.20 11.48 -4.92
N GLU A 219 7.94 11.84 -5.18
CA GLU A 219 7.32 13.01 -4.56
C GLU A 219 7.11 12.80 -3.06
N LEU A 220 6.96 11.55 -2.60
CA LEU A 220 6.91 11.23 -1.17
C LEU A 220 8.24 11.57 -0.49
N TYR A 221 9.38 11.19 -1.08
CA TYR A 221 10.69 11.54 -0.53
C TYR A 221 10.91 13.04 -0.51
N ARG A 222 10.53 13.71 -1.59
CA ARG A 222 10.65 15.15 -1.71
C ARG A 222 9.82 15.88 -0.65
N LEU A 223 8.59 15.42 -0.41
CA LEU A 223 7.74 15.94 0.65
C LEU A 223 8.40 15.79 2.02
N VAL A 224 8.87 14.59 2.34
CA VAL A 224 9.53 14.30 3.63
C VAL A 224 10.80 15.14 3.82
N GLU A 225 11.60 15.32 2.77
CA GLU A 225 12.82 16.13 2.80
C GLU A 225 12.52 17.62 3.07
N ILE A 226 11.49 18.17 2.45
CA ILE A 226 11.00 19.53 2.72
C ILE A 226 10.59 19.64 4.19
N CYS A 227 9.83 18.68 4.70
CA CYS A 227 9.37 18.72 6.09
C CYS A 227 10.52 18.56 7.11
N ILE A 228 11.60 17.85 6.78
CA ILE A 228 12.80 17.75 7.62
C ILE A 228 13.58 19.07 7.62
N SER A 229 13.68 19.72 6.47
CA SER A 229 14.46 20.95 6.30
C SER A 229 13.74 22.21 6.82
N ARG A 230 12.42 22.15 7.04
CA ARG A 230 11.69 23.27 7.62
C ARG A 230 12.15 23.55 9.07
N PRO A 231 12.48 24.81 9.40
CA PRO A 231 12.81 25.18 10.77
C PRO A 231 11.61 24.91 11.68
N LYS A 232 11.86 24.35 12.86
CA LYS A 232 10.85 24.19 13.90
C LYS A 232 10.49 25.57 14.42
N ILE A 233 9.30 26.06 14.05
CA ILE A 233 8.71 27.29 14.59
C ILE A 233 8.16 26.98 15.99
#